data_AF-A0A7Z8E0K6-F1
#
_entry.id   AF-A0A7Z8E0K6-F1
#
_cell.length_a   1.000
_cell.length_b   1.000
_cell.length_c   1.000
_cell.angle_alpha   90.00
_cell.angle_beta   90.00
_cell.angle_gamma   90.00
#
_symmetry.space_group_name_H-M   'P 1'
#
loop_
_entity.id
_entity.type
_entity.pdbx_description
1 polymer ?
#
loop_
_entity_poly.entity_id
_entity_poly.type
_entity_poly.pdbx_seq_one_letter_code
_entity_poly.pdbx_strand_id
1 'polypeptide(L)' 'MYEIHIKLRNVVTGEEENYRTTYKYKSKGKAARAAIRYTEEIAPKYKLPEEELTASVVKVKK' A
#
# COMPACT_ATOMS: atom_id res chain seq x y z
N MET A 1 14.71 7.86 -3.64
CA MET A 1 13.27 8.24 -3.60
C MET A 1 12.52 7.23 -2.75
N TYR A 2 11.26 7.45 -2.47
CA TYR A 2 10.40 6.53 -1.73
C TYR A 2 9.18 6.20 -2.56
N GLU A 3 8.65 5.01 -2.41
CA GLU A 3 7.40 4.57 -3.05
C GLU A 3 6.61 3.70 -2.07
N ILE A 4 5.38 3.40 -2.42
CA ILE A 4 4.49 2.61 -1.59
C ILE A 4 4.29 1.25 -2.26
N HIS A 5 4.53 0.19 -1.50
CA HIS A 5 4.19 -1.18 -1.88
C HIS A 5 2.94 -1.56 -1.13
N ILE A 6 1.94 -2.06 -1.85
CA ILE A 6 0.67 -2.48 -1.30
C ILE A 6 0.62 -3.99 -1.44
N LYS A 7 0.28 -4.67 -0.34
CA LYS A 7 0.03 -6.10 -0.30
C LYS A 7 -1.43 -6.31 0.06
N LEU A 8 -2.15 -7.01 -0.81
CA LEU A 8 -3.49 -7.52 -0.57
C LEU A 8 -3.38 -9.02 -0.30
N ARG A 9 -4.02 -9.49 0.76
CA ARG A 9 -4.06 -10.90 1.11
C ARG A 9 -5.50 -11.32 1.36
N ASN A 10 -5.98 -12.35 0.68
CA ASN A 10 -7.24 -12.97 1.04
C ASN A 10 -7.03 -13.81 2.31
N VAL A 11 -7.77 -13.52 3.37
CA VAL A 11 -7.61 -14.19 4.68
C VAL A 11 -8.20 -15.61 4.69
N VAL A 12 -9.05 -15.94 3.72
CA VAL A 12 -9.71 -17.25 3.57
C VAL A 12 -8.88 -18.17 2.68
N THR A 13 -8.49 -17.71 1.48
CA THR A 13 -7.72 -18.53 0.52
C THR A 13 -6.21 -18.45 0.77
N GLY A 14 -5.75 -17.41 1.46
CA GLY A 14 -4.33 -17.14 1.69
C GLY A 14 -3.62 -16.55 0.47
N GLU A 15 -4.32 -16.32 -0.65
CA GLU A 15 -3.76 -15.73 -1.87
C GLU A 15 -3.27 -14.31 -1.63
N GLU A 16 -2.16 -13.95 -2.25
CA GLU A 16 -1.51 -12.65 -2.07
C GLU A 16 -1.27 -11.96 -3.40
N GLU A 17 -1.66 -10.69 -3.46
CA GLU A 17 -1.39 -9.80 -4.57
C GLU A 17 -0.52 -8.64 -4.11
N ASN A 18 0.50 -8.33 -4.90
CA ASN A 18 1.47 -7.29 -4.58
C ASN A 18 1.46 -6.22 -5.66
N TYR A 19 1.23 -4.98 -5.23
CA TYR A 19 1.13 -3.82 -6.08
C TYR A 19 2.19 -2.78 -5.70
N ARG A 20 2.63 -2.01 -6.68
CA ARG A 20 3.57 -0.91 -6.48
C ARG A 20 2.96 0.36 -7.03
N THR A 21 2.99 1.43 -6.24
CA THR A 21 2.53 2.74 -6.72
C THR A 21 3.48 3.28 -7.78
N THR A 22 2.94 3.84 -8.85
CA THR A 22 3.72 4.55 -9.89
C THR A 22 4.33 5.85 -9.36
N TYR A 23 3.70 6.46 -8.35
CA TYR A 23 4.17 7.73 -7.78
C TYR A 23 5.39 7.54 -6.88
N LYS A 24 6.40 8.39 -7.09
CA LYS A 24 7.62 8.44 -6.27
C LYS A 24 7.64 9.70 -5.41
N TYR A 25 7.97 9.53 -4.14
CA TYR A 25 8.08 10.58 -3.14
C TYR A 25 9.54 10.95 -2.88
N LYS A 26 9.81 12.24 -2.72
CA LYS A 26 11.15 12.75 -2.37
C LYS A 26 11.50 12.53 -0.89
N SER A 27 10.50 12.37 0.00
CA SER A 27 10.72 12.17 1.44
C SER A 27 9.92 11.00 2.01
N LYS A 28 10.49 10.32 3.01
CA LYS A 28 9.86 9.19 3.72
C LYS A 28 8.56 9.61 4.39
N GLY A 29 8.54 10.76 5.06
CA GLY A 29 7.35 11.26 5.76
C GLY A 29 6.17 11.62 4.85
N LYS A 30 6.44 12.06 3.61
CA LYS A 30 5.37 12.26 2.61
C LYS A 30 4.83 10.93 2.10
N ALA A 31 5.72 9.95 1.83
CA ALA A 31 5.31 8.61 1.43
C ALA A 31 4.49 7.90 2.53
N ALA A 32 4.88 8.03 3.81
CA ALA A 32 4.17 7.43 4.93
C ALA A 32 2.76 7.99 5.10
N ARG A 33 2.60 9.32 5.03
CA ARG A 33 1.27 9.95 5.05
C ARG A 33 0.39 9.49 3.89
N ALA A 34 0.96 9.35 2.70
CA ALA A 34 0.22 8.84 1.55
C ALA A 34 -0.16 7.36 1.69
N ALA A 35 0.70 6.53 2.28
CA ALA A 35 0.41 5.12 2.55
C ALA A 35 -0.75 4.98 3.54
N ILE A 36 -0.73 5.74 4.65
CA ILE A 36 -1.80 5.78 5.65
C ILE A 36 -3.12 6.23 5.02
N ARG A 37 -3.08 7.33 4.26
CA ARG A 37 -4.26 7.83 3.53
C ARG A 37 -4.83 6.77 2.59
N TYR A 38 -3.98 6.03 1.89
CA TYR A 38 -4.45 4.96 1.02
C TYR A 38 -5.12 3.84 1.81
N THR A 39 -4.52 3.38 2.93
CA THR A 39 -5.08 2.29 3.74
C THR A 39 -6.34 2.67 4.50
N GLU A 40 -6.46 3.91 4.98
CA GLU A 40 -7.56 4.35 5.85
C GLU A 40 -8.71 5.00 5.08
N GLU A 41 -8.43 5.80 4.04
CA GLU A 41 -9.47 6.58 3.34
C GLU A 41 -9.93 5.94 2.03
N ILE A 42 -9.01 5.28 1.31
CA ILE A 42 -9.25 4.83 -0.06
C ILE A 42 -9.59 3.34 -0.07
N ALA A 43 -8.71 2.50 0.44
CA ALA A 43 -8.83 1.04 0.38
C ALA A 43 -10.15 0.50 0.97
N PRO A 44 -10.69 0.97 2.11
CA PRO A 44 -11.93 0.42 2.68
C PRO A 44 -13.15 0.57 1.78
N LYS A 45 -13.10 1.45 0.76
CA LYS A 45 -14.18 1.63 -0.21
C LYS A 45 -14.20 0.59 -1.32
N TYR A 46 -13.09 -0.10 -1.55
CA TYR A 46 -12.90 -1.01 -2.68
C TYR A 46 -12.51 -2.42 -2.27
N LYS A 47 -12.13 -2.60 -1.00
CA LYS A 47 -11.65 -3.85 -0.44
C LYS A 47 -12.81 -4.77 -0.10
N LEU A 48 -12.66 -6.05 -0.44
CA LEU A 48 -13.62 -7.08 -0.07
C LEU A 48 -13.51 -7.41 1.43
N PRO A 49 -14.58 -7.92 2.08
CA PRO A 49 -14.59 -8.23 3.51
C PRO A 49 -13.48 -9.19 3.95
N GLU A 50 -13.06 -10.07 3.05
CA GLU A 50 -12.11 -11.17 3.27
C GLU A 50 -10.67 -10.77 2.94
N GLU A 51 -10.43 -9.53 2.53
CA GLU A 51 -9.09 -9.09 2.23
C GLU A 51 -8.43 -8.49 3.48
N GLU A 52 -7.11 -8.56 3.56
CA GLU A 52 -6.25 -7.82 4.45
C GLU A 52 -5.31 -6.97 3.59
N LEU A 53 -5.20 -5.67 3.89
CA LEU A 53 -4.41 -4.74 3.09
C LEU A 53 -3.32 -4.13 3.95
N THR A 54 -2.09 -4.21 3.47
CA THR A 54 -0.91 -3.59 4.09
C THR A 54 -0.23 -2.68 3.10
N ALA A 55 0.11 -1.45 3.51
CA ALA A 55 0.92 -0.53 2.72
C ALA A 55 2.27 -0.27 3.40
N SER A 56 3.36 -0.42 2.65
CA SER A 56 4.73 -0.25 3.13
C SER A 56 5.47 0.81 2.34
N VAL A 57 6.25 1.65 3.04
CA VAL A 57 7.09 2.66 2.39
C VAL A 57 8.48 2.08 2.12
N VAL A 58 8.84 1.98 0.84
CA VAL A 58 10.12 1.40 0.40
C VAL A 58 11.03 2.49 -0.13
N LYS A 59 12.30 2.47 0.29
CA LYS A 59 13.34 3.36 -0.24
C LYS A 59 13.86 2.76 -1.55
N VAL A 60 13.78 3.54 -2.62
CA VAL A 60 14.29 3.16 -3.94
C VAL A 60 15.41 4.07 -4.40
N LYS A 61 16.32 3.53 -5.23
CA LYS A 61 17.32 4.34 -5.92
C LYS A 61 16.61 5.37 -6.81
N LYS A 62 17.26 6.53 -6.95
CA LYS A 62 16.73 7.65 -7.73
C LYS A 62 16.73 7.28 -9.19
#